data_AF-A0A957C2D3-F1
#
_entry.id   AF-A0A957C2D3-F1
#
_cell.length_a   1.000
_cell.length_b   1.000
_cell.length_c   1.000
_cell.angle_alpha   90.00
_cell.angle_beta   90.00
_cell.angle_gamma   90.00
#
_symmetry.space_group_name_H-M   'P 1'
#
loop_
_entity.id
_entity.type
_entity.pdbx_description
1 polymer ?
#
loop_
_entity_poly.entity_id
_entity_poly.type
_entity_poly.pdbx_seq_one_letter_code
_entity_poly.pdbx_strand_id
1 'polypeptide(L)'
;MSTRTIFMIVAAGIIMIGGGLLIGQTMPSFFPPEASAQSQQIDSLFKILLVIGGAIFLLVQGLLLYSVVAFRAKPDDTTDGPHIHGNTTLEIVWTAIPAVIVTVLTILSYNVWVSIREEQPVEAVVNVVGARFNWAFTYTVPTDELPADTVVSELPQTIQDKLNQDGAVQVATNELHTYVGQSLKLEMETRDVIHSFWVP
;
A
#
# COMPACT_ATOMS: atom_id res chain seq x y z
N MET A 1 -10.76 -6.35 40.83
CA MET A 1 -11.16 -5.21 39.96
C MET A 1 -12.66 -5.03 40.07
N SER A 2 -13.18 -3.81 40.25
CA SER A 2 -14.63 -3.60 40.38
C SER A 2 -15.33 -3.75 39.02
N THR A 3 -16.59 -4.20 39.01
CA THR A 3 -17.39 -4.34 37.78
C THR A 3 -17.47 -3.03 36.99
N ARG A 4 -17.47 -1.89 37.69
CA ARG A 4 -17.42 -0.54 37.10
C ARG A 4 -16.11 -0.27 36.36
N THR A 5 -14.98 -0.74 36.89
CA THR A 5 -13.66 -0.57 36.26
C THR A 5 -13.55 -1.38 34.98
N ILE A 6 -14.05 -2.64 34.98
CA ILE A 6 -14.12 -3.48 33.77
C ILE A 6 -14.96 -2.79 32.70
N PHE A 7 -16.15 -2.29 33.07
CA PHE A 7 -17.04 -1.61 32.15
C PHE A 7 -16.40 -0.37 31.51
N MET A 8 -15.70 0.46 32.28
CA MET A 8 -15.01 1.65 31.76
C MET A 8 -13.88 1.29 30.79
N ILE A 9 -13.10 0.23 31.07
CA ILE A 9 -12.02 -0.22 30.18
C ILE A 9 -12.61 -0.74 28.85
N VAL A 10 -13.68 -1.52 28.91
CA VAL A 10 -14.36 -2.03 27.71
C VAL A 10 -14.96 -0.88 26.90
N ALA A 11 -15.62 0.09 27.55
CA ALA A 11 -16.18 1.26 26.88
C ALA A 11 -15.09 2.12 26.20
N ALA A 12 -13.96 2.34 26.87
CA ALA A 12 -12.82 3.04 26.28
C ALA A 12 -12.25 2.28 25.07
N GLY A 13 -12.13 0.94 25.18
CA GLY A 13 -11.71 0.09 24.06
C GLY A 13 -12.64 0.21 22.85
N ILE A 14 -13.96 0.18 23.07
CA ILE A 14 -14.97 0.35 22.01
C ILE A 14 -14.88 1.74 21.39
N ILE A 15 -14.71 2.80 22.19
CA ILE A 15 -14.54 4.16 21.68
C ILE A 15 -13.28 4.28 20.82
N MET A 16 -12.17 3.67 21.23
CA MET A 16 -10.91 3.69 20.47
C MET A 16 -11.02 2.92 19.16
N ILE A 17 -11.65 1.74 19.18
CA ILE A 17 -11.95 0.96 17.96
C ILE A 17 -12.89 1.74 17.04
N GLY A 18 -13.95 2.33 17.59
CA GLY A 18 -14.88 3.18 16.84
C GLY A 18 -14.22 4.41 16.24
N GLY A 19 -13.32 5.06 16.98
CA GLY A 19 -12.50 6.17 16.50
C GLY A 19 -11.55 5.76 15.38
N GLY A 20 -10.88 4.62 15.52
CA GLY A 20 -10.03 4.04 14.46
C GLY A 20 -10.84 3.71 13.20
N LEU A 21 -12.01 3.09 13.34
CA LEU A 21 -12.93 2.80 12.23
C LEU A 21 -13.42 4.07 11.54
N LEU A 22 -13.79 5.11 12.31
CA LEU A 22 -14.19 6.40 11.78
C LEU A 22 -13.06 7.00 10.95
N ILE A 23 -11.82 7.00 11.45
CA ILE A 23 -10.64 7.46 10.71
C ILE A 23 -10.49 6.67 9.41
N GLY A 24 -10.55 5.33 9.47
CA GLY A 24 -10.39 4.47 8.29
C GLY A 24 -11.47 4.63 7.21
N GLN A 25 -12.69 5.01 7.59
CA GLN A 25 -13.81 5.14 6.64
C GLN A 25 -14.06 6.57 6.15
N THR A 26 -13.75 7.57 6.97
CA THR A 26 -14.07 8.98 6.67
C THR A 26 -12.89 9.79 6.18
N MET A 27 -11.65 9.31 6.33
CA MET A 27 -10.53 9.96 5.68
C MET A 27 -10.71 9.84 4.16
N PRO A 28 -10.56 10.95 3.40
CA PRO A 28 -10.51 10.90 1.95
C PRO A 28 -9.53 9.81 1.52
N SER A 29 -9.86 9.08 0.45
CA SER A 29 -8.89 8.15 -0.12
C SER A 29 -7.60 8.91 -0.37
N PHE A 30 -6.55 8.57 0.39
CA PHE A 30 -5.21 9.09 0.14
C PHE A 30 -4.69 8.66 -1.23
N PHE A 31 -5.32 7.62 -1.80
CA PHE A 31 -4.98 7.00 -3.07
C PHE A 31 -5.91 7.49 -4.18
N PRO A 32 -5.41 7.56 -5.42
CA PRO A 32 -6.25 7.78 -6.59
C PRO A 32 -7.29 6.67 -6.75
N PRO A 33 -8.25 6.83 -7.68
CA PRO A 33 -9.17 5.76 -8.02
C PRO A 33 -8.42 4.48 -8.40
N GLU A 34 -8.84 3.36 -7.81
CA GLU A 34 -8.25 2.04 -8.08
C GLU A 34 -8.35 1.70 -9.58
N ALA A 35 -7.22 1.34 -10.18
CA ALA A 35 -7.11 1.03 -11.61
C ALA A 35 -6.60 -0.40 -11.89
N SER A 36 -6.36 -1.21 -10.85
CA SER A 36 -5.93 -2.61 -10.97
C SER A 36 -6.54 -3.50 -9.87
N ALA A 37 -6.52 -4.82 -10.08
CA ALA A 37 -6.92 -5.77 -9.03
C ALA A 37 -5.94 -5.77 -7.85
N GLN A 38 -4.68 -5.43 -8.09
CA GLN A 38 -3.62 -5.35 -7.08
C GLN A 38 -3.82 -4.10 -6.19
N SER A 39 -4.23 -2.96 -6.74
CA SER A 39 -4.48 -1.74 -5.96
C SER A 39 -5.58 -1.95 -4.93
N GLN A 40 -6.66 -2.67 -5.25
CA GLN A 40 -7.73 -3.01 -4.29
C GLN A 40 -7.21 -3.74 -3.04
N GLN A 41 -6.28 -4.68 -3.22
CA GLN A 41 -5.69 -5.44 -2.13
C GLN A 41 -4.77 -4.57 -1.26
N ILE A 42 -3.96 -3.71 -1.90
CA ILE A 42 -3.08 -2.76 -1.21
C ILE A 42 -3.91 -1.76 -0.41
N ASP A 43 -4.92 -1.15 -1.02
CA ASP A 43 -5.79 -0.16 -0.40
C ASP A 43 -6.54 -0.74 0.80
N SER A 44 -7.03 -1.98 0.67
CA SER A 44 -7.69 -2.70 1.77
C SER A 44 -6.73 -2.97 2.93
N LEU A 45 -5.51 -3.42 2.65
CA LEU A 45 -4.47 -3.63 3.67
C LEU A 45 -4.10 -2.32 4.35
N PHE A 46 -3.95 -1.24 3.59
CA PHE A 46 -3.66 0.09 4.12
C PHE A 46 -4.77 0.60 5.04
N LYS A 47 -6.04 0.41 4.67
CA LYS A 47 -7.19 0.77 5.53
C LYS A 47 -7.16 0.01 6.86
N ILE A 48 -6.82 -1.28 6.86
CA ILE A 48 -6.67 -2.07 8.09
C ILE A 48 -5.55 -1.50 8.97
N LEU A 49 -4.40 -1.20 8.38
CA LEU A 49 -3.27 -0.58 9.09
C LEU A 49 -3.65 0.78 9.69
N LEU A 50 -4.38 1.60 8.94
CA LEU A 50 -4.82 2.92 9.38
C LEU A 50 -5.81 2.84 10.55
N VAL A 51 -6.76 1.90 10.51
CA VAL A 51 -7.72 1.68 11.60
C VAL A 51 -6.99 1.26 12.88
N ILE A 52 -6.09 0.29 12.80
CA ILE A 52 -5.35 -0.23 13.96
C ILE A 52 -4.40 0.85 14.49
N GLY A 53 -3.65 1.51 13.60
CA GLY A 53 -2.74 2.60 13.95
C GLY A 53 -3.48 3.78 14.58
N GLY A 54 -4.63 4.17 14.03
CA GLY A 54 -5.49 5.21 14.58
C GLY A 54 -6.02 4.86 15.98
N ALA A 55 -6.45 3.62 16.21
CA ALA A 55 -6.89 3.18 17.53
C ALA A 55 -5.76 3.21 18.56
N ILE A 56 -4.55 2.74 18.21
CA ILE A 56 -3.37 2.79 19.08
C ILE A 56 -2.96 4.25 19.35
N PHE A 57 -2.98 5.10 18.32
CA PHE A 57 -2.67 6.52 18.45
C PHE A 57 -3.62 7.21 19.44
N LEU A 58 -4.93 6.99 19.30
CA LEU A 58 -5.93 7.55 20.23
C LEU A 58 -5.76 7.01 21.65
N LEU A 59 -5.38 5.74 21.81
CA LEU A 59 -5.08 5.14 23.11
C LEU A 59 -3.91 5.84 23.79
N VAL A 60 -2.77 5.93 23.10
CA VAL A 60 -1.56 6.55 23.65
C VAL A 60 -1.79 8.03 23.93
N GLN A 61 -2.39 8.75 22.98
CA GLN A 61 -2.69 10.17 23.14
C GLN A 61 -3.67 10.41 24.30
N GLY A 62 -4.69 9.56 24.44
CA GLY A 62 -5.65 9.60 25.55
C GLY A 62 -4.98 9.37 26.90
N LEU A 63 -4.10 8.37 27.02
CA LEU A 63 -3.34 8.10 28.24
C LEU A 63 -2.39 9.24 28.61
N LEU A 64 -1.73 9.85 27.63
CA LEU A 64 -0.87 11.02 27.85
C LEU A 64 -1.66 12.22 28.35
N LEU A 65 -2.76 12.58 27.67
CA LEU A 65 -3.63 13.68 28.07
C LEU A 65 -4.24 13.45 29.47
N TYR A 66 -4.72 12.23 29.72
CA TYR A 66 -5.19 11.84 31.04
C TYR A 66 -4.10 12.03 32.08
N SER A 67 -2.86 11.59 31.80
CA SER A 67 -1.76 11.69 32.75
C SER A 67 -1.40 13.13 33.06
N VAL A 68 -1.37 14.00 32.05
CA VAL A 68 -1.11 15.44 32.22
C VAL A 68 -2.18 16.11 33.09
N VAL A 69 -3.45 15.73 32.96
CA VAL A 69 -4.53 16.36 33.72
C VAL A 69 -4.67 15.76 35.12
N ALA A 70 -4.61 14.44 35.25
CA ALA A 70 -4.86 13.71 36.49
C ALA A 70 -3.67 13.77 37.46
N PHE A 71 -2.43 13.80 36.94
CA PHE A 71 -1.21 13.78 37.76
C PHE A 71 -0.45 15.12 37.75
N ARG A 72 -1.11 16.23 37.37
CA ARG A 72 -0.52 17.57 37.46
C ARG A 72 -0.27 17.96 38.92
N ALA A 73 0.90 18.50 39.22
CA ALA A 73 1.19 19.09 40.53
C ALA A 73 0.28 20.31 40.81
N LYS A 74 -0.12 20.50 42.06
CA LYS A 74 -0.85 21.71 42.47
C LYS A 74 0.11 22.91 42.52
N PRO A 75 -0.39 24.16 42.41
CA PRO A 75 0.47 25.36 42.33
C PRO A 75 1.54 25.48 43.44
N ASP A 76 1.26 24.94 44.63
CA ASP A 76 2.16 25.01 45.79
C ASP A 76 2.79 23.64 46.16
N ASP A 77 2.64 22.63 45.30
CA ASP A 77 3.17 21.28 45.55
C ASP A 77 4.54 21.12 44.86
N THR A 78 5.59 21.17 45.68
CA THR A 78 6.98 20.95 45.25
C THR A 78 7.50 19.56 45.65
N THR A 79 6.62 18.64 46.05
CA THR A 79 7.01 17.29 46.45
C THR A 79 7.23 16.40 45.24
N ASP A 80 8.11 15.40 45.38
CA ASP A 80 8.31 14.39 44.34
C ASP A 80 7.11 13.45 44.26
N GLY A 81 6.80 12.98 43.06
CA GLY A 81 5.79 11.94 42.85
C GLY A 81 6.17 10.63 43.56
N PRO A 82 5.18 9.79 43.92
CA PRO A 82 5.45 8.51 44.57
C PRO A 82 6.36 7.63 43.72
N HIS A 83 7.37 7.02 44.34
CA HIS A 83 8.28 6.11 43.67
C HIS A 83 7.58 4.76 43.40
N ILE A 84 6.97 4.64 42.23
CA ILE A 84 6.30 3.42 41.77
C ILE A 84 7.18 2.75 40.73
N HIS A 85 7.55 1.51 40.98
CA HIS A 85 8.38 0.71 40.08
C HIS A 85 7.81 -0.70 39.88
N GLY A 86 7.85 -1.15 38.62
CA GLY A 86 7.54 -2.51 38.23
C GLY A 86 6.03 -2.84 38.25
N ASN A 87 5.60 -3.59 37.25
CA ASN A 87 4.35 -4.31 37.26
C ASN A 87 4.44 -5.43 36.23
N THR A 88 4.92 -6.60 36.65
CA THR A 88 5.18 -7.73 35.75
C THR A 88 3.95 -8.12 34.94
N THR A 89 2.75 -8.04 35.52
CA THR A 89 1.51 -8.33 34.78
C THR A 89 1.27 -7.31 33.67
N LEU A 90 1.42 -6.01 33.96
CA LEU A 90 1.25 -4.96 32.96
C LEU A 90 2.34 -5.06 31.87
N GLU A 91 3.56 -5.38 32.26
CA GLU A 91 4.70 -5.58 31.36
C GLU A 91 4.47 -6.73 30.38
N ILE A 92 3.95 -7.87 30.87
CA ILE A 92 3.59 -9.00 30.01
C ILE A 92 2.48 -8.59 29.04
N VAL A 93 1.42 -7.94 29.54
CA VAL A 93 0.26 -7.55 28.73
C VAL A 93 0.65 -6.57 27.61
N TRP A 94 1.39 -5.50 27.93
CA TRP A 94 1.79 -4.51 26.94
C TRP A 94 2.85 -5.01 25.97
N THR A 95 3.48 -6.16 26.23
CA THR A 95 4.47 -6.76 25.34
C THR A 95 3.80 -7.78 24.42
N ALA A 96 2.94 -8.62 25.00
CA ALA A 96 2.21 -9.65 24.28
C ALA A 96 1.22 -9.06 23.27
N ILE A 97 0.47 -8.02 23.65
CA ILE A 97 -0.54 -7.41 22.76
C ILE A 97 0.10 -6.85 21.48
N PRO A 98 1.12 -5.97 21.52
CA PRO A 98 1.79 -5.50 20.31
C PRO A 98 2.44 -6.62 19.50
N ALA A 99 3.06 -7.60 20.17
CA ALA A 99 3.66 -8.75 19.48
C ALA A 99 2.62 -9.54 18.65
N VAL A 100 1.44 -9.79 19.22
CA VAL A 100 0.32 -10.45 18.53
C VAL A 100 -0.19 -9.59 17.37
N ILE A 101 -0.40 -8.29 17.58
CA ILE A 101 -0.85 -7.36 16.53
C ILE A 101 0.11 -7.37 15.34
N VAL A 102 1.41 -7.21 15.59
CA VAL A 102 2.44 -7.22 14.53
C VAL A 102 2.48 -8.58 13.83
N THR A 103 2.37 -9.68 14.56
CA THR A 103 2.36 -11.03 13.96
C THR A 103 1.19 -11.19 13.00
N VAL A 104 -0.03 -10.80 13.40
CA VAL A 104 -1.21 -10.88 12.54
C VAL A 104 -1.06 -9.99 11.30
N LEU A 105 -0.62 -8.74 11.48
CA LEU A 105 -0.39 -7.81 10.38
C LEU A 105 0.68 -8.30 9.41
N THR A 106 1.73 -8.96 9.92
CA THR A 106 2.78 -9.55 9.09
C THR A 106 2.22 -10.66 8.21
N ILE A 107 1.38 -11.54 8.76
CA ILE A 107 0.74 -12.64 8.00
C ILE A 107 -0.17 -12.05 6.91
N LEU A 108 -0.99 -11.06 7.24
CA LEU A 108 -1.87 -10.40 6.27
C LEU A 108 -1.07 -9.73 5.14
N SER A 109 -0.03 -8.97 5.50
CA SER A 109 0.83 -8.28 4.54
C SER A 109 1.59 -9.26 3.65
N TYR A 110 2.06 -10.38 4.21
CA TYR A 110 2.73 -11.42 3.45
C TYR A 110 1.80 -12.07 2.42
N ASN A 111 0.55 -12.36 2.78
CA ASN A 111 -0.42 -12.93 1.83
C ASN A 111 -0.69 -11.98 0.65
N VAL A 112 -0.86 -10.68 0.91
CA VAL A 112 -1.02 -9.66 -0.14
C VAL A 112 0.24 -9.55 -1.00
N TRP A 113 1.43 -9.65 -0.38
CA TRP A 113 2.68 -9.62 -1.12
C TRP A 113 2.83 -10.84 -2.04
N VAL A 114 2.48 -12.04 -1.57
CA VAL A 114 2.50 -13.25 -2.40
C VAL A 114 1.52 -13.13 -3.56
N SER A 115 0.28 -12.69 -3.32
CA SER A 115 -0.74 -12.58 -4.38
C SER A 115 -0.37 -11.58 -5.48
N ILE A 116 0.30 -10.47 -5.11
CA ILE A 116 0.75 -9.46 -6.09
C ILE A 116 1.96 -9.96 -6.89
N ARG A 117 2.78 -10.86 -6.34
CA ARG A 117 3.95 -11.43 -7.02
C ARG A 117 3.65 -12.73 -7.76
N GLU A 118 2.45 -13.29 -7.61
CA GLU A 118 2.05 -14.50 -8.29
C GLU A 118 2.04 -14.27 -9.80
N GLU A 119 2.66 -15.18 -10.55
CA GLU A 119 2.66 -15.13 -12.01
C GLU A 119 1.25 -15.34 -12.52
N GLN A 120 0.70 -14.32 -13.17
CA GLN A 120 -0.58 -14.40 -13.86
C GLN A 120 -0.36 -14.75 -15.33
N PRO A 121 -1.37 -15.34 -16.00
CA PRO A 121 -1.34 -15.46 -17.46
C PRO A 121 -1.06 -14.10 -18.07
N VAL A 122 -0.04 -14.01 -18.90
CA VAL A 122 0.38 -12.74 -19.52
C VAL A 122 -0.29 -12.63 -20.87
N GLU A 123 -1.09 -11.59 -21.04
CA GLU A 123 -1.79 -11.33 -22.30
C GLU A 123 -1.06 -10.27 -23.14
N ALA A 124 -0.28 -9.38 -22.51
CA ALA A 124 0.61 -8.44 -23.20
C ALA A 124 1.92 -8.27 -22.45
N VAL A 125 3.01 -8.11 -23.20
CA VAL A 125 4.33 -7.76 -22.67
C VAL A 125 4.74 -6.40 -23.22
N VAL A 126 5.12 -5.50 -22.32
CA VAL A 126 5.69 -4.20 -22.68
C VAL A 126 7.08 -4.07 -22.07
N ASN A 127 8.05 -3.80 -22.93
CA ASN A 127 9.40 -3.47 -22.51
C ASN A 127 9.44 -1.99 -22.11
N VAL A 128 9.91 -1.71 -20.91
CA VAL A 128 10.00 -0.38 -20.32
C VAL A 128 11.46 -0.05 -20.06
N VAL A 129 11.98 0.95 -20.75
CA VAL A 129 13.35 1.42 -20.57
C VAL A 129 13.34 2.79 -19.89
N GLY A 130 13.92 2.86 -18.71
CA GLY A 130 14.22 4.13 -18.02
C GLY A 130 15.54 4.72 -18.50
N ALA A 131 15.53 6.00 -18.84
CA ALA A 131 16.74 6.77 -19.20
C ALA A 131 16.65 8.20 -18.68
N ARG A 132 17.77 8.92 -18.65
CA ARG A 132 17.81 10.34 -18.29
C ARG A 132 17.28 11.22 -19.43
N PHE A 133 16.15 11.92 -19.32
CA PHE A 133 15.09 11.86 -18.29
C PHE A 133 13.75 11.60 -18.97
N ASN A 134 13.60 10.39 -19.50
CA ASN A 134 12.41 9.94 -20.21
C ASN A 134 12.21 8.42 -20.04
N TRP A 135 11.01 7.97 -20.38
CA TRP A 135 10.67 6.56 -20.49
C TRP A 135 10.46 6.20 -21.96
N ALA A 136 10.89 5.01 -22.35
CA ALA A 136 10.57 4.43 -23.64
C ALA A 136 9.80 3.12 -23.42
N PHE A 137 8.61 3.04 -24.00
CA PHE A 137 7.78 1.84 -23.99
C PHE A 137 7.86 1.18 -25.35
N THR A 138 8.16 -0.12 -25.38
CA THR A 138 8.20 -0.91 -26.60
C THR A 138 7.23 -2.08 -26.52
N TYR A 139 6.29 -2.13 -27.46
CA TYR A 139 5.33 -3.21 -27.65
C TYR A 139 5.87 -4.16 -28.70
N THR A 140 5.73 -5.46 -28.49
CA THR A 140 5.92 -6.46 -29.53
C THR A 140 4.53 -6.93 -29.95
N VAL A 141 4.09 -6.54 -31.14
CA VAL A 141 2.79 -6.96 -31.67
C VAL A 141 3.03 -8.01 -32.75
N PRO A 142 2.65 -9.28 -32.54
CA PRO A 142 2.68 -10.30 -33.58
C PRO A 142 1.90 -9.86 -34.82
N THR A 143 2.37 -10.22 -36.01
CA THR A 143 1.77 -9.78 -37.28
C THR A 143 0.32 -10.23 -37.45
N ASP A 144 -0.03 -11.39 -36.90
CA ASP A 144 -1.37 -11.99 -36.93
C ASP A 144 -2.37 -11.32 -35.97
N GLU A 145 -1.89 -10.51 -35.03
CA GLU A 145 -2.71 -9.75 -34.07
C GLU A 145 -2.86 -8.27 -34.45
N LEU A 146 -2.30 -7.85 -35.59
CA LEU A 146 -2.52 -6.49 -36.09
C LEU A 146 -4.01 -6.25 -36.38
N PRO A 147 -4.55 -5.07 -36.05
CA PRO A 147 -5.91 -4.69 -36.42
C PRO A 147 -6.14 -4.95 -37.92
N ALA A 148 -7.30 -5.52 -38.29
CA ALA A 148 -7.58 -5.96 -39.66
C ALA A 148 -7.56 -4.82 -40.70
N ASP A 149 -7.68 -3.58 -40.24
CA ASP A 149 -7.56 -2.33 -40.99
C ASP A 149 -6.12 -1.80 -41.09
N THR A 150 -5.15 -2.46 -40.45
CA THR A 150 -3.73 -2.10 -40.55
C THR A 150 -3.20 -2.48 -41.92
N VAL A 151 -3.11 -1.48 -42.80
CA VAL A 151 -2.44 -1.64 -44.09
C VAL A 151 -0.93 -1.51 -43.87
N VAL A 152 -0.23 -2.65 -43.78
CA VAL A 152 1.22 -2.70 -43.51
C VAL A 152 2.01 -1.82 -44.48
N SER A 153 1.60 -1.74 -45.76
CA SER A 153 2.27 -0.91 -46.77
C SER A 153 2.14 0.61 -46.55
N GLU A 154 1.22 1.05 -45.69
CA GLU A 154 1.04 2.47 -45.32
C GLU A 154 1.82 2.85 -44.05
N LEU A 155 2.39 1.87 -43.35
CA LEU A 155 3.21 2.13 -42.18
C LEU A 155 4.55 2.77 -42.59
N PRO A 156 5.23 3.51 -41.69
CA PRO A 156 6.59 3.98 -41.95
C PRO A 156 7.52 2.84 -42.37
N GLN A 157 8.43 3.07 -43.32
CA GLN A 157 9.31 2.04 -43.87
C GLN A 157 10.08 1.28 -42.77
N THR A 158 10.49 1.99 -41.71
CA THR A 158 11.15 1.41 -40.53
C THR A 158 10.31 0.39 -39.76
N ILE A 159 8.99 0.55 -39.75
CA ILE A 159 8.04 -0.39 -39.14
C ILE A 159 7.83 -1.59 -40.08
N GLN A 160 7.73 -1.34 -41.39
CA GLN A 160 7.62 -2.39 -42.41
C GLN A 160 8.82 -3.33 -42.41
N ASP A 161 10.04 -2.77 -42.34
CA ASP A 161 11.28 -3.56 -42.35
C ASP A 161 11.39 -4.47 -41.12
N LYS A 162 10.93 -4.00 -39.95
CA LYS A 162 10.88 -4.79 -38.71
C LYS A 162 9.82 -5.90 -38.75
N LEU A 163 8.64 -5.60 -39.28
CA LEU A 163 7.58 -6.59 -39.53
C LEU A 163 8.08 -7.75 -40.40
N ASN A 164 8.79 -7.43 -41.49
CA ASN A 164 9.29 -8.41 -42.44
C ASN A 164 10.45 -9.27 -41.91
N GLN A 165 11.21 -8.78 -40.91
CA GLN A 165 12.34 -9.51 -40.33
C GLN A 165 11.94 -10.33 -39.09
N ASP A 166 11.19 -9.74 -38.17
CA ASP A 166 10.93 -10.31 -36.84
C ASP A 166 9.54 -10.94 -36.71
N GLY A 167 8.66 -10.75 -37.70
CA GLY A 167 7.26 -11.17 -37.63
C GLY A 167 6.44 -10.39 -36.60
N ALA A 168 6.98 -9.28 -36.10
CA ALA A 168 6.32 -8.41 -35.11
C ALA A 168 6.70 -6.94 -35.30
N VAL A 169 5.80 -6.04 -34.93
CA VAL A 169 6.08 -4.60 -34.85
C VAL A 169 6.65 -4.26 -33.49
N GLN A 170 7.77 -3.52 -33.47
CA GLN A 170 8.25 -2.82 -32.28
C GLN A 170 7.94 -1.32 -32.36
N VAL A 171 6.96 -0.86 -31.57
CA VAL A 171 6.60 0.57 -31.48
C VAL A 171 7.24 1.18 -30.24
N ALA A 172 8.16 2.14 -30.42
CA ALA A 172 8.74 2.90 -29.32
C ALA A 172 7.96 4.22 -29.11
N THR A 173 7.48 4.47 -27.89
CA THR A 173 6.71 5.67 -27.53
C THR A 173 7.06 6.13 -26.11
N ASN A 174 6.77 7.40 -25.81
CA ASN A 174 6.88 7.96 -24.46
C ASN A 174 5.57 7.83 -23.66
N GLU A 175 4.51 7.30 -24.27
CA GLU A 175 3.21 7.05 -23.65
C GLU A 175 2.90 5.56 -23.59
N LEU A 176 2.46 5.09 -22.42
CA LEU A 176 2.00 3.72 -22.23
C LEU A 176 0.49 3.64 -22.51
N HIS A 177 0.10 2.85 -23.50
CA HIS A 177 -1.28 2.53 -23.86
C HIS A 177 -1.51 1.04 -23.67
N THR A 178 -2.63 0.66 -23.05
CA THR A 178 -2.99 -0.74 -22.80
C THR A 178 -4.51 -0.91 -22.86
N TYR A 179 -4.97 -2.15 -23.02
CA TYR A 179 -6.39 -2.46 -22.99
C TYR A 179 -6.88 -2.67 -21.56
N VAL A 180 -8.10 -2.20 -21.30
CA VAL A 180 -8.75 -2.39 -20.00
C VAL A 180 -9.09 -3.86 -19.81
N GLY A 181 -8.78 -4.39 -18.62
CA GLY A 181 -9.09 -5.77 -18.25
C GLY A 181 -8.05 -6.81 -18.69
N GLN A 182 -7.01 -6.38 -19.41
CA GLN A 182 -5.93 -7.25 -19.86
C GLN A 182 -4.82 -7.39 -18.81
N SER A 183 -4.27 -8.58 -18.66
CA SER A 183 -3.08 -8.85 -17.84
C SER A 183 -1.81 -8.40 -18.57
N LEU A 184 -1.16 -7.37 -18.02
CA LEU A 184 0.02 -6.72 -18.60
C LEU A 184 1.28 -7.05 -17.80
N LYS A 185 2.31 -7.57 -18.46
CA LYS A 185 3.66 -7.72 -17.91
C LYS A 185 4.56 -6.57 -18.38
N LEU A 186 5.13 -5.84 -17.43
CA LEU A 186 6.15 -4.84 -17.69
C LEU A 186 7.54 -5.44 -17.47
N GLU A 187 8.32 -5.56 -18.54
CA GLU A 187 9.73 -5.94 -18.45
C GLU A 187 10.55 -4.65 -18.35
N MET A 188 11.12 -4.42 -17.18
CA MET A 188 11.72 -3.13 -16.84
C MET A 188 13.24 -3.24 -16.82
N GLU A 189 13.89 -2.35 -17.56
CA GLU A 189 15.34 -2.15 -17.51
C GLU A 189 15.70 -0.66 -17.45
N THR A 190 16.95 -0.38 -17.09
CA THR A 190 17.51 0.95 -17.16
C THR A 190 18.71 0.98 -18.07
N ARG A 191 18.84 2.05 -18.85
CA ARG A 191 19.98 2.29 -19.71
C ARG A 191 21.17 2.94 -18.99
N ASP A 192 20.91 3.70 -17.93
CA ASP A 192 21.93 4.52 -17.28
C ASP A 192 21.99 4.38 -15.75
N VAL A 193 21.10 5.03 -15.02
CA VAL A 193 21.03 5.03 -13.55
C VAL A 193 19.78 4.30 -13.08
N ILE A 194 19.70 3.96 -11.80
CA ILE A 194 18.48 3.33 -11.27
C ILE A 194 17.32 4.32 -11.38
N HIS A 195 16.22 3.86 -11.98
CA HIS A 195 14.93 4.56 -12.04
C HIS A 195 13.87 3.73 -11.32
N SER A 196 12.75 4.37 -10.99
CA SER A 196 11.57 3.72 -10.41
C SER A 196 10.35 4.12 -11.23
N PHE A 197 9.75 3.15 -11.92
CA PHE A 197 8.49 3.34 -12.61
C PHE A 197 7.35 3.18 -11.61
N TRP A 198 6.46 4.17 -11.55
CA TRP A 198 5.33 4.16 -10.62
C TRP A 198 4.11 4.80 -11.26
N VAL A 199 3.00 4.08 -11.19
CA VAL A 199 1.64 4.56 -11.49
C VAL A 199 0.89 4.47 -10.16
N PRO A 200 0.31 5.57 -9.68
CA PRO A 200 -0.32 5.62 -8.36
C PRO A 200 -1.64 4.85 -8.30
#